data_AF-A0A9D2R4X0-F1
#
_entry.id   AF-A0A9D2R4X0-F1
#
_cell.length_a   1.000
_cell.length_b   1.000
_cell.length_c   1.000
_cell.angle_alpha   90.00
_cell.angle_beta   90.00
_cell.angle_gamma   90.00
#
_symmetry.space_group_name_H-M   'P 1'
#
loop_
_entity.id
_entity.type
_entity.pdbx_description
1 polymer ?
#
loop_
_entity_poly.entity_id
_entity_poly.type
_entity_poly.pdbx_seq_one_letter_code
_entity_poly.pdbx_strand_id
1 'polypeptide(L)'
;MSKKTLNELTLKDNFIFQVKRDREMEGRFMLLELLSQDERAEGVLEGKREDILELLSDLDRVPEDLENEVESQEDPEVLGIWLKLDARASSS
;
A
#
# COMPACT_ATOMS: atom_id res chain seq x y z
N MET A 1 37.87 -41.25 -11.20
CA MET A 1 37.32 -39.88 -11.31
C MET A 1 38.38 -38.90 -10.82
N SER A 2 38.77 -37.91 -11.62
CA SER A 2 39.87 -36.99 -11.27
C SER A 2 39.38 -35.90 -10.32
N LYS A 3 40.20 -35.48 -9.34
CA LYS A 3 39.86 -34.38 -8.40
C LYS A 3 39.44 -33.08 -9.11
N LYS A 4 39.91 -32.88 -10.34
CA LYS A 4 39.57 -31.73 -11.19
C LYS A 4 38.07 -31.68 -11.56
N THR A 5 37.47 -32.82 -11.89
CA THR A 5 36.05 -32.88 -12.30
C THR A 5 35.08 -32.69 -11.13
N LEU A 6 35.50 -33.06 -9.91
CA LEU A 6 34.70 -32.87 -8.71
C LEU A 6 34.61 -31.38 -8.33
N ASN A 7 35.72 -30.64 -8.39
CA ASN A 7 35.75 -29.21 -8.09
C ASN A 7 34.91 -28.39 -9.09
N GLU A 8 34.94 -28.76 -10.36
CA GLU A 8 34.13 -28.10 -11.41
C GLU A 8 32.63 -28.29 -11.19
N LEU A 9 32.20 -29.47 -10.71
CA LEU A 9 30.80 -29.75 -10.39
C LEU A 9 30.34 -28.92 -9.18
N THR A 10 31.12 -28.92 -8.10
CA THR A 10 30.83 -28.15 -6.88
C THR A 10 30.74 -26.64 -7.16
N LEU A 11 31.60 -26.12 -8.04
CA LEU A 11 31.54 -24.71 -8.45
C LEU A 11 30.25 -24.38 -9.21
N LYS A 12 29.80 -25.26 -10.10
CA LYS A 12 28.54 -25.08 -10.85
C LYS A 12 27.33 -25.11 -9.93
N ASP A 13 27.29 -26.05 -8.98
CA ASP A 13 26.17 -26.16 -8.04
C ASP A 13 26.08 -24.93 -7.13
N ASN A 14 27.23 -24.44 -6.64
CA ASN A 14 27.30 -23.21 -5.85
C ASN A 14 26.87 -21.97 -6.65
N PHE A 15 27.23 -21.90 -7.94
CA PHE A 15 26.80 -20.80 -8.82
C PHE A 15 25.29 -20.85 -9.07
N ILE A 16 24.73 -22.03 -9.38
CA ILE A 16 23.29 -22.22 -9.56
C ILE A 16 22.52 -21.85 -8.28
N PHE A 17 23.05 -22.22 -7.11
CA PHE A 17 22.47 -21.85 -5.83
C PHE A 17 22.46 -20.34 -5.60
N GLN A 18 23.56 -19.65 -5.92
CA GLN A 18 23.62 -18.18 -5.84
C GLN A 18 22.59 -17.52 -6.76
N VAL A 19 22.57 -17.88 -8.03
CA VAL A 19 21.62 -17.32 -9.02
C VAL A 19 20.16 -17.56 -8.59
N LYS A 20 19.83 -18.75 -8.07
CA LYS A 20 18.48 -19.04 -7.58
C LYS A 20 18.10 -18.18 -6.38
N ARG A 21 19.03 -18.04 -5.42
CA ARG A 21 18.82 -17.22 -4.22
C ARG A 21 18.62 -15.75 -4.59
N ASP A 22 19.45 -15.22 -5.48
CA ASP A 22 19.37 -13.82 -5.91
C ASP A 22 18.02 -13.56 -6.59
N ARG A 23 17.59 -14.45 -7.49
CA ARG A 23 16.27 -14.34 -8.14
C ARG A 23 15.09 -14.48 -7.18
N GLU A 24 15.19 -15.36 -6.18
CA GLU A 24 14.18 -15.47 -5.14
C GLU A 24 14.08 -14.18 -4.31
N MET A 25 15.23 -13.60 -3.97
CA MET A 25 15.30 -12.33 -3.25
C MET A 25 14.77 -11.17 -4.08
N GLU A 26 15.05 -11.12 -5.38
CA GLU A 26 14.44 -10.15 -6.31
C GLU A 26 12.90 -10.27 -6.31
N GLY A 27 12.37 -11.48 -6.39
CA GLY A 27 10.92 -11.71 -6.34
C GLY A 27 10.29 -11.29 -5.01
N ARG A 28 10.96 -11.60 -3.89
CA ARG A 28 10.53 -11.16 -2.55
C ARG A 28 10.56 -9.65 -2.40
N PHE A 29 11.60 -8.99 -2.92
CA PHE A 29 11.72 -7.53 -2.88
C PHE A 29 10.65 -6.85 -3.74
N MET A 30 10.39 -7.37 -4.95
CA MET A 30 9.32 -6.88 -5.81
C MET A 30 7.94 -7.01 -5.16
N LEU A 31 7.65 -8.15 -4.52
CA LEU A 31 6.40 -8.34 -3.78
C LEU A 31 6.28 -7.37 -2.61
N LEU A 32 7.36 -7.18 -1.84
CA LEU A 32 7.38 -6.23 -0.73
C LEU A 32 7.11 -4.80 -1.22
N GLU A 33 7.72 -4.38 -2.32
CA GLU A 33 7.50 -3.05 -2.90
C GLU A 33 6.05 -2.85 -3.34
N LEU A 34 5.44 -3.86 -3.97
CA LEU A 34 4.02 -3.82 -4.35
C LEU A 34 3.12 -3.69 -3.12
N LEU A 35 3.33 -4.51 -2.09
CA LEU A 35 2.57 -4.44 -0.85
C LEU A 35 2.73 -3.07 -0.18
N SER A 36 3.95 -2.53 -0.13
CA SER A 36 4.19 -1.19 0.43
C SER A 36 3.66 -0.03 -0.42
N GLN A 37 3.36 -0.24 -1.70
CA GLN A 37 2.63 0.74 -2.51
C GLN A 37 1.13 0.69 -2.21
N ASP A 38 0.59 -0.51 -2.05
CA ASP A 38 -0.80 -0.76 -1.69
C ASP A 38 -1.11 -0.19 -0.29
N GLU A 39 -0.30 -0.52 0.71
CA GLU A 39 -0.39 0.02 2.08
C GLU A 39 -0.36 1.55 2.11
N ARG A 40 0.43 2.19 1.23
CA ARG A 40 0.47 3.65 1.13
C ARG A 40 -0.80 4.21 0.50
N ALA A 41 -1.36 3.54 -0.51
CA ALA A 41 -2.61 3.95 -1.13
C ALA A 41 -3.78 3.85 -0.14
N GLU A 42 -3.87 2.75 0.59
CA GLU A 42 -4.83 2.56 1.68
C GLU A 42 -4.65 3.63 2.77
N GLY A 43 -3.42 3.92 3.19
CA GLY A 43 -3.16 4.97 4.18
C GLY A 43 -3.59 6.37 3.74
N VAL A 44 -3.47 6.70 2.44
CA VAL A 44 -3.97 7.97 1.89
C VAL A 44 -5.50 8.00 1.86
N LEU A 45 -6.13 6.88 1.53
CA LEU A 45 -7.58 6.74 1.51
C LEU A 45 -8.15 6.92 2.93
N GLU A 46 -7.58 6.22 3.90
CA GLU A 46 -8.00 6.28 5.30
C GLU A 46 -7.82 7.68 5.88
N GLY A 47 -6.67 8.32 5.66
CA GLY A 47 -6.44 9.70 6.10
C GLY A 47 -7.46 10.69 5.55
N LYS A 48 -7.93 10.50 4.30
CA LYS A 48 -9.00 11.34 3.74
C LYS A 48 -10.35 11.12 4.44
N ARG A 49 -10.67 9.88 4.82
CA ARG A 49 -11.89 9.56 5.57
C ARG A 49 -11.84 10.20 6.95
N GLU A 50 -10.71 10.05 7.65
CA GLU A 50 -10.46 10.67 8.95
C GLU A 50 -10.60 12.20 8.88
N ASP A 51 -9.97 12.85 7.88
CA ASP A 51 -10.09 14.30 7.68
C ASP A 51 -11.55 14.74 7.52
N ILE A 52 -12.36 13.99 6.75
CA ILE A 52 -13.77 14.30 6.53
C ILE A 52 -14.57 14.14 7.83
N LEU A 53 -14.36 13.05 8.56
CA LEU A 53 -15.07 12.79 9.82
C LEU A 53 -14.69 13.80 10.91
N GLU A 54 -13.43 14.23 10.97
CA GLU A 54 -12.97 15.29 11.88
C GLU A 54 -13.70 16.61 11.58
N LEU A 55 -13.77 17.02 10.30
CA LEU A 55 -14.50 18.22 9.89
C LEU A 55 -16.00 18.13 10.21
N LEU A 56 -16.61 16.97 9.96
CA LEU A 56 -18.02 16.76 10.28
C LEU A 56 -18.28 16.71 11.79
N SER A 57 -17.31 16.31 12.60
CA SER A 57 -17.44 16.28 14.07
C SER A 57 -17.61 17.67 14.69
N ASP A 58 -17.17 18.73 14.01
CA ASP A 58 -17.46 20.12 14.43
C ASP A 58 -18.97 20.46 14.33
N LEU A 59 -19.72 19.70 13.53
CA LEU A 59 -21.18 19.80 13.43
C LEU A 59 -21.80 18.85 14.46
N ASP A 60 -22.08 19.34 15.67
CA ASP A 60 -22.80 18.77 16.85
C ASP A 60 -23.18 17.27 16.84
N ARG A 61 -23.80 16.76 15.76
CA ARG A 61 -23.97 15.32 15.51
C ARG A 61 -23.89 14.96 14.02
N VAL A 62 -22.91 14.13 13.66
CA VAL A 62 -22.84 13.48 12.35
C VAL A 62 -23.86 12.34 12.30
N PRO A 63 -24.70 12.23 11.24
CA PRO A 63 -25.57 11.08 11.04
C PRO A 63 -24.75 9.80 10.81
N GLU A 64 -25.11 8.71 11.49
CA GLU A 64 -24.45 7.39 11.36
C GLU A 64 -24.46 6.88 9.90
N ASP A 65 -25.51 7.19 9.13
CA ASP A 65 -25.57 6.87 7.70
C ASP A 65 -24.46 7.56 6.89
N LEU A 66 -24.10 8.80 7.25
CA LEU A 66 -23.02 9.56 6.61
C LEU A 66 -21.64 9.06 7.04
N GLU A 67 -21.47 8.70 8.32
CA GLU A 67 -20.24 8.06 8.79
C GLU A 67 -19.97 6.77 8.02
N ASN A 68 -20.99 5.91 7.91
CA ASN A 68 -20.90 4.67 7.12
C ASN A 68 -20.61 4.93 5.63
N GLU A 69 -21.18 5.98 5.04
CA GLU A 69 -20.91 6.35 3.65
C GLU A 69 -19.45 6.80 3.45
N VAL A 70 -18.87 7.51 4.42
CA VAL A 70 -17.47 7.92 4.40
C VAL A 70 -16.53 6.73 4.59
N GLU A 71 -16.80 5.87 5.57
CA GLU A 71 -15.99 4.68 5.85
C GLU A 71 -16.02 3.67 4.69
N SER A 72 -17.15 3.53 4.00
CA SER A 72 -17.29 2.60 2.88
C SER A 72 -16.79 3.12 1.53
N GLN A 73 -16.42 4.41 1.44
CA GLN A 73 -15.97 5.00 0.18
C GLN A 73 -14.52 4.59 -0.13
N GLU A 74 -14.33 3.86 -1.22
CA GLU A 74 -13.02 3.36 -1.69
C GLU A 74 -12.35 4.26 -2.75
N ASP A 75 -13.08 5.26 -3.28
CA ASP A 75 -12.54 6.18 -4.28
C ASP A 75 -11.94 7.44 -3.64
N PRO A 76 -10.59 7.64 -3.68
CA PRO A 76 -9.95 8.81 -3.12
C PRO A 76 -10.26 10.11 -3.86
N GLU A 77 -10.71 10.05 -5.12
CA GLU A 77 -11.16 11.24 -5.86
C GLU A 77 -12.48 11.75 -5.31
N VAL A 78 -13.41 10.84 -4.96
CA VAL A 78 -14.70 11.22 -4.36
C VAL A 78 -14.50 11.85 -2.99
N LEU A 79 -13.68 11.23 -2.12
CA LEU A 79 -13.31 11.83 -0.83
C LEU A 79 -12.65 13.20 -1.03
N GLY A 80 -11.80 13.35 -2.05
CA GLY A 80 -11.19 14.62 -2.41
C GLY A 80 -12.18 15.68 -2.89
N ILE A 81 -13.31 15.30 -3.51
CA ILE A 81 -14.39 16.22 -3.86
C ILE A 81 -15.14 16.66 -2.60
N TRP A 82 -15.44 15.74 -1.69
CA TRP A 82 -16.12 16.06 -0.43
C TRP A 82 -15.33 17.05 0.42
N LEU A 83 -14.02 16.85 0.58
CA LEU A 83 -13.13 17.82 1.26
C LEU A 83 -13.17 19.22 0.62
N LYS A 84 -13.23 19.30 -0.71
CA LYS A 84 -13.34 20.59 -1.42
C LYS A 84 -14.72 21.24 -1.22
N LEU A 85 -15.77 20.45 -1.09
CA LEU A 85 -17.13 20.95 -0.83
C LEU A 85 -17.23 21.50 0.58
N ASP A 86 -16.70 20.79 1.56
CA ASP A 86 -16.66 21.23 2.96
C ASP A 86 -15.90 22.56 3.09
N ALA A 87 -14.68 22.64 2.55
CA ALA A 87 -13.88 23.86 2.57
C ALA A 87 -14.60 25.08 1.93
N ARG A 88 -15.44 24.85 0.91
CA ARG A 88 -16.25 25.91 0.30
C ARG A 88 -17.42 26.32 1.20
N ALA A 89 -18.10 25.36 1.82
CA ALA A 89 -19.21 25.61 2.74
C ALA A 89 -18.75 26.38 3.99
N SER A 90 -17.60 26.01 4.56
CA SER A 90 -17.00 26.66 5.72
C SER A 90 -16.45 28.06 5.43
N SER A 91 -16.30 28.43 4.15
CA SER A 91 -15.80 29.75 3.72
C SER A 91 -16.90 30.80 3.46
N SER A 92 -18.18 30.43 3.57
CA SER A 92 -19.33 31.31 3.27
C SER A 92 -20.04 31.85 4.50
#